data_AF-A0A3D5CDB2-F1
#
_entry.id   AF-A0A3D5CDB2-F1
#
_cell.length_a   1.000
_cell.length_b   1.000
_cell.length_c   1.000
_cell.angle_alpha   90.00
_cell.angle_beta   90.00
_cell.angle_gamma   90.00
#
_symmetry.space_group_name_H-M   'P 1'
#
loop_
_entity.id
_entity.type
_entity.pdbx_description
1 polymer ?
#
loop_
_entity_poly.entity_id
_entity_poly.type
_entity_poly.pdbx_seq_one_letter_code
_entity_poly.pdbx_strand_id
1 'polypeptide(L)'
;TAAGFIVPFVAYLPTEELGGSGLVAAVVAGIVTGQGAARWFTPEQRMSDRVTWHTVELLLEGGVFLIMGLEMSEIVTGTANGIHGIAHGLWIAGAAFGILLVVRTGYVALLVWGQGRRLHPRRTQRLNAISDRIDEIEAGGPEQYGDRGRHITEAGWNRRLASFRRRISRAMSDLNYYRAAPLGWKHGTIIVWSGMRGVVTLAAAQTLPADAPSRHFLIFVAFAVALTSLMLQGFTLPALVRLLRVSNEDDENLVRSEQQRLAREMHQAALMAADDGSLTRRDGSPFAAEFTERVGPLFLQSGEAEDEEARDILELRLALIRVRRERLIELSGGGQFGSAALRRALAELDASQLNVELRLESAD
;
A
#
# COMPACT_ATOMS: atom_id res chain seq x y z
N THR A 1 1.59 -17.60 -3.46
CA THR A 1 1.78 -17.78 -4.92
C THR A 1 0.56 -18.37 -5.62
N ALA A 2 0.31 -19.68 -5.64
CA ALA A 2 -0.77 -20.25 -6.47
C ALA A 2 -2.19 -19.75 -6.12
N ALA A 3 -2.51 -19.66 -4.82
CA ALA A 3 -3.81 -19.16 -4.37
C ALA A 3 -4.06 -17.69 -4.77
N GLY A 4 -3.02 -16.86 -4.77
CA GLY A 4 -3.13 -15.46 -5.21
C GLY A 4 -3.54 -15.34 -6.67
N PHE A 5 -3.05 -16.23 -7.53
CA PHE A 5 -3.42 -16.28 -8.96
C PHE A 5 -4.79 -16.90 -9.20
N ILE A 6 -5.10 -18.01 -8.54
CA ILE A 6 -6.32 -18.78 -8.81
C ILE A 6 -7.57 -18.04 -8.31
N VAL A 7 -7.48 -17.37 -7.16
CA VAL A 7 -8.65 -16.74 -6.50
C VAL A 7 -9.37 -15.72 -7.40
N PRO A 8 -8.69 -14.78 -8.09
CA PRO A 8 -9.36 -13.88 -9.04
C PRO A 8 -10.11 -14.60 -10.17
N PHE A 9 -9.55 -15.67 -10.75
CA PHE A 9 -10.21 -16.43 -11.82
C PHE A 9 -11.39 -17.27 -11.31
N VAL A 10 -11.25 -17.83 -10.12
CA VAL A 10 -12.34 -18.56 -9.44
C VAL A 10 -13.48 -17.62 -9.05
N ALA A 11 -13.18 -16.36 -8.71
CA ALA A 11 -14.21 -15.35 -8.46
C ALA A 11 -14.89 -14.88 -9.77
N TYR A 12 -14.15 -14.84 -10.88
CA TYR A 12 -14.63 -14.36 -12.18
C TYR A 12 -15.75 -15.23 -12.74
N LEU A 13 -15.50 -16.54 -12.91
CA LEU A 13 -16.40 -17.46 -13.63
C LEU A 13 -17.83 -17.55 -13.06
N PRO A 14 -18.04 -17.85 -11.77
CA PRO A 14 -19.39 -17.96 -11.21
C PRO A 14 -20.11 -16.60 -11.19
N THR A 15 -19.37 -15.49 -11.14
CA THR A 15 -19.99 -14.15 -11.16
C THR A 15 -20.59 -13.85 -12.52
N GLU A 16 -19.90 -14.20 -13.62
CA GLU A 16 -20.44 -14.05 -14.97
C GLU A 16 -21.67 -14.93 -15.20
N GLU A 17 -21.66 -16.18 -14.72
CA GLU A 17 -22.83 -17.07 -14.82
C GLU A 17 -24.07 -16.54 -14.09
N LEU A 18 -23.86 -15.78 -13.00
CA LEU A 18 -24.93 -15.12 -12.25
C LEU A 18 -25.34 -13.75 -12.83
N GLY A 19 -24.77 -13.34 -13.97
CA GLY A 19 -25.05 -12.05 -14.61
C GLY A 19 -24.39 -10.84 -13.95
N GLY A 20 -23.42 -11.06 -13.04
CA GLY A 20 -22.57 -10.02 -12.47
C GLY A 20 -21.35 -9.72 -13.34
N SER A 21 -20.59 -8.69 -12.99
CA SER A 21 -19.33 -8.39 -13.68
C SER A 21 -18.18 -9.24 -13.12
N GLY A 22 -17.71 -10.22 -13.90
CA GLY A 22 -16.58 -11.07 -13.52
C GLY A 22 -15.29 -10.28 -13.27
N LEU A 23 -15.05 -9.23 -14.05
CA LEU A 23 -13.92 -8.32 -13.85
C LEU A 23 -13.94 -7.64 -12.48
N VAL A 24 -15.10 -7.13 -12.06
CA VAL A 24 -15.25 -6.50 -10.74
C VAL A 24 -15.05 -7.53 -9.63
N ALA A 25 -15.58 -8.75 -9.78
CA ALA A 25 -15.36 -9.82 -8.81
C ALA A 25 -13.88 -10.19 -8.67
N ALA A 26 -13.15 -10.32 -9.78
CA ALA A 26 -11.71 -10.57 -9.77
C ALA A 26 -10.92 -9.45 -9.06
N VAL A 27 -11.26 -8.18 -9.31
CA VAL A 27 -10.64 -7.02 -8.65
C VAL A 27 -10.93 -7.02 -7.15
N VAL A 28 -12.19 -7.24 -6.74
CA VAL A 28 -12.57 -7.30 -5.32
C VAL A 28 -11.85 -8.46 -4.63
N ALA A 29 -11.79 -9.63 -5.25
CA ALA A 29 -11.06 -10.78 -4.73
C ALA A 29 -9.56 -10.48 -4.56
N GLY A 30 -8.94 -9.80 -5.53
CA GLY A 30 -7.55 -9.34 -5.44
C GLY A 30 -7.30 -8.33 -4.31
N ILE A 31 -8.22 -7.38 -4.08
CA ILE A 31 -8.12 -6.44 -2.96
C ILE A 31 -8.21 -7.17 -1.62
N VAL A 32 -9.15 -8.10 -1.48
CA VAL A 32 -9.37 -8.86 -0.24
C VAL A 32 -8.16 -9.75 0.08
N THR A 33 -7.63 -10.46 -0.90
CA THR A 33 -6.43 -11.31 -0.71
C THR A 33 -5.18 -10.47 -0.46
N GLY A 34 -5.03 -9.35 -1.15
CA GLY A 34 -3.90 -8.43 -0.98
C GLY A 34 -3.81 -7.79 0.41
N GLN A 35 -4.95 -7.42 1.01
CA GLN A 35 -4.96 -6.86 2.37
C GLN A 35 -4.59 -7.88 3.46
N GLY A 36 -4.84 -9.17 3.22
CA GLY A 36 -4.48 -10.25 4.15
C GLY A 36 -3.00 -10.68 4.11
N ALA A 37 -2.26 -10.33 3.06
CA ALA A 37 -0.92 -10.85 2.79
C ALA A 37 0.09 -10.63 3.93
N ALA A 38 -0.03 -9.54 4.69
CA ALA A 38 0.85 -9.26 5.83
C ALA A 38 0.64 -10.20 7.03
N ARG A 39 -0.57 -10.76 7.17
CA ARG A 39 -0.93 -11.66 8.28
C ARG A 39 -0.75 -13.13 7.93
N TRP A 40 -1.00 -13.52 6.68
CA TRP A 40 -1.12 -14.93 6.30
C TRP A 40 0.09 -15.49 5.54
N PHE A 41 0.95 -14.64 4.97
CA PHE A 41 2.09 -15.10 4.17
C PHE A 41 3.41 -15.00 4.94
N THR A 42 4.35 -15.88 4.62
CA THR A 42 5.75 -15.75 5.07
C THR A 42 6.46 -14.63 4.29
N PRO A 43 7.63 -14.14 4.76
CA PRO A 43 8.41 -13.13 4.04
C PRO A 43 8.79 -13.58 2.62
N GLU A 44 9.22 -14.82 2.46
CA GLU A 44 9.59 -15.46 1.19
C GLU A 44 8.39 -15.44 0.24
N GLN A 45 7.22 -15.86 0.75
CA GLN A 45 5.97 -15.88 -0.01
C GLN A 45 5.54 -14.49 -0.45
N ARG A 46 5.66 -13.46 0.43
CA ARG A 46 5.35 -12.07 0.06
C ARG A 46 6.29 -11.52 -1.00
N MET A 47 7.59 -11.80 -0.87
CA MET A 47 8.58 -11.35 -1.85
C MET A 47 8.34 -12.04 -3.20
N SER A 48 8.18 -13.37 -3.18
CA SER A 48 7.87 -14.18 -4.35
C SER A 48 6.59 -13.69 -5.03
N ASP A 49 5.49 -13.51 -4.29
CA ASP A 49 4.23 -13.00 -4.85
C ASP A 49 4.41 -11.64 -5.54
N ARG A 50 5.11 -10.68 -4.91
CA ARG A 50 5.37 -9.37 -5.54
C ARG A 50 6.15 -9.49 -6.84
N VAL A 51 7.22 -10.28 -6.84
CA VAL A 51 8.06 -10.48 -8.02
C VAL A 51 7.26 -11.19 -9.11
N THR A 52 6.55 -12.28 -8.77
CA THR A 52 5.74 -13.03 -9.74
C THR A 52 4.67 -12.14 -10.37
N TRP A 53 3.93 -11.35 -9.59
CA TRP A 53 2.92 -10.44 -10.12
C TRP A 53 3.53 -9.35 -11.00
N HIS A 54 4.66 -8.76 -10.59
CA HIS A 54 5.34 -7.76 -11.39
C HIS A 54 5.85 -8.34 -12.72
N THR A 55 6.38 -9.57 -12.71
CA THR A 55 6.78 -10.27 -13.94
C THR A 55 5.58 -10.56 -14.84
N VAL A 56 4.46 -11.03 -14.29
CA VAL A 56 3.24 -11.29 -15.07
C VAL A 56 2.68 -9.99 -15.65
N GLU A 57 2.61 -8.92 -14.88
CA GLU A 57 2.22 -7.59 -15.34
C GLU A 57 3.10 -7.14 -16.50
N LEU A 58 4.42 -7.21 -16.35
CA LEU A 58 5.37 -6.85 -17.40
C LEU A 58 5.18 -7.69 -18.68
N LEU A 59 4.99 -9.00 -18.54
CA LEU A 59 4.79 -9.91 -19.67
C LEU A 59 3.46 -9.63 -20.39
N LEU A 60 2.38 -9.41 -19.64
CA LEU A 60 1.07 -9.11 -20.21
C LEU A 60 1.04 -7.72 -20.85
N GLU A 61 1.61 -6.71 -20.19
CA GLU A 61 1.70 -5.36 -20.75
C GLU A 61 2.56 -5.32 -22.01
N GLY A 62 3.76 -5.92 -21.94
CA GLY A 62 4.65 -6.06 -23.09
C GLY A 62 4.01 -6.85 -24.23
N GLY A 63 3.30 -7.93 -23.91
CA GLY A 63 2.57 -8.75 -24.88
C GLY A 63 1.46 -7.98 -25.59
N VAL A 64 0.63 -7.23 -24.85
CA VAL A 64 -0.42 -6.40 -25.48
C VAL A 64 0.21 -5.30 -26.34
N PHE A 65 1.25 -4.61 -25.87
CA PHE A 65 1.92 -3.61 -26.69
C PHE A 65 2.56 -4.20 -27.94
N LEU A 66 3.14 -5.40 -27.86
CA LEU A 66 3.71 -6.10 -28.99
C LEU A 66 2.64 -6.46 -30.03
N ILE A 67 1.52 -7.06 -29.60
CA ILE A 67 0.39 -7.40 -30.48
C ILE A 67 -0.17 -6.13 -31.14
N MET A 68 -0.41 -5.08 -30.36
CA MET A 68 -0.89 -3.80 -30.88
C MET A 68 0.09 -3.18 -31.88
N GLY A 69 1.39 -3.26 -31.61
CA GLY A 69 2.43 -2.79 -32.51
C GLY A 69 2.47 -3.57 -33.83
N LEU A 70 2.21 -4.88 -33.79
CA LEU A 70 2.15 -5.73 -34.97
C LEU A 70 0.91 -5.42 -35.82
N GLU A 71 -0.25 -5.24 -35.19
CA GLU A 71 -1.50 -4.90 -35.87
C GLU A 71 -1.54 -3.46 -36.41
N MET A 72 -0.62 -2.59 -35.96
CA MET A 72 -0.59 -1.17 -36.30
C MET A 72 -0.66 -0.90 -37.82
N SER A 73 0.10 -1.65 -38.62
CA SER A 73 0.11 -1.47 -40.07
C SER A 73 -1.26 -1.77 -40.68
N GLU A 74 -1.92 -2.84 -40.24
CA GLU A 74 -3.25 -3.24 -40.70
C GLU A 74 -4.31 -2.22 -40.27
N ILE A 75 -4.22 -1.74 -39.04
CA ILE A 75 -5.14 -0.73 -38.49
C ILE A 75 -5.00 0.60 -39.25
N VAL A 76 -3.76 1.03 -39.54
CA VAL A 76 -3.48 2.27 -40.28
C VAL A 76 -3.93 2.16 -41.72
N THR A 77 -3.60 1.07 -42.42
CA THR A 77 -4.02 0.85 -43.82
C THR A 77 -5.53 0.68 -43.94
N GLY A 78 -6.17 -0.05 -43.02
CA GLY A 78 -7.62 -0.18 -42.94
C GLY A 78 -8.32 1.16 -42.70
N THR A 79 -7.72 2.06 -41.91
CA THR A 79 -8.24 3.41 -41.69
C THR A 79 -7.98 4.34 -42.87
N ALA A 80 -6.82 4.22 -43.52
CA ALA A 80 -6.44 5.02 -44.69
C ALA A 80 -7.36 4.75 -45.89
N ASN A 81 -7.74 3.48 -46.09
CA ASN A 81 -8.64 3.05 -47.14
C ASN A 81 -10.13 3.19 -46.77
N GLY A 82 -10.41 3.57 -45.52
CA GLY A 82 -11.77 3.76 -45.00
C GLY A 82 -12.34 5.15 -45.27
N ILE A 83 -13.65 5.29 -45.06
CA ILE A 83 -14.43 6.51 -45.37
C ILE A 83 -13.93 7.76 -44.64
N HIS A 84 -13.37 7.60 -43.44
CA HIS A 84 -13.00 8.71 -42.56
C HIS A 84 -11.54 9.21 -42.74
N GLY A 85 -10.64 8.38 -43.29
CA GLY A 85 -9.22 8.72 -43.46
C GLY A 85 -8.43 8.92 -42.15
N ILE A 86 -7.10 8.90 -42.25
CA ILE A 86 -6.18 8.98 -41.08
C ILE A 86 -6.30 10.31 -40.33
N ALA A 87 -6.38 11.43 -41.06
CA ALA A 87 -6.41 12.77 -40.47
C ALA A 87 -7.62 12.98 -39.55
N HIS A 88 -8.79 12.46 -39.95
CA HIS A 88 -9.99 12.53 -39.13
C HIS A 88 -9.86 11.66 -37.88
N GLY A 89 -9.30 10.45 -38.01
CA GLY A 89 -9.01 9.58 -36.87
C GLY A 89 -8.06 10.23 -35.86
N LEU A 90 -7.00 10.89 -36.33
CA LEU A 90 -6.08 11.63 -35.46
C LEU A 90 -6.75 12.83 -34.78
N TRP A 91 -7.62 13.55 -35.48
CA TRP A 91 -8.39 14.64 -34.88
C TRP A 91 -9.33 14.14 -33.80
N ILE A 92 -10.06 13.04 -34.05
CA ILE A 92 -10.92 12.40 -33.05
C ILE A 92 -10.10 11.89 -31.86
N ALA A 93 -8.94 11.29 -32.09
CA ALA A 93 -8.04 10.86 -31.03
C ALA A 93 -7.56 12.05 -30.18
N GLY A 94 -7.17 13.16 -30.81
CA GLY A 94 -6.79 14.40 -30.12
C GLY A 94 -7.95 14.99 -29.31
N ALA A 95 -9.15 15.04 -29.88
CA ALA A 95 -10.36 15.50 -29.19
C ALA A 95 -10.71 14.60 -28.00
N ALA A 96 -10.67 13.28 -28.19
CA ALA A 96 -10.89 12.31 -27.13
C ALA A 96 -9.84 12.46 -26.01
N PHE A 97 -8.56 12.58 -26.35
CA PHE A 97 -7.49 12.84 -25.38
C PHE A 97 -7.73 14.15 -24.60
N GLY A 98 -8.13 15.22 -25.27
CA GLY A 98 -8.49 16.49 -24.64
C GLY A 98 -9.68 16.35 -23.67
N ILE A 99 -10.78 15.71 -24.10
CA ILE A 99 -11.95 15.44 -23.25
C ILE A 99 -11.54 14.66 -22.01
N LEU A 100 -10.70 13.64 -22.17
CA LEU A 100 -10.22 12.82 -21.06
C LEU A 100 -9.38 13.63 -20.05
N LEU A 101 -8.51 14.51 -20.54
CA LEU A 101 -7.77 15.43 -19.68
C LEU A 101 -8.71 16.35 -18.90
N VAL A 102 -9.72 16.92 -19.56
CA VAL A 102 -10.71 17.79 -18.92
C VAL A 102 -11.51 17.05 -17.86
N VAL A 103 -12.08 15.89 -18.19
CA VAL A 103 -12.85 15.05 -17.25
C VAL A 103 -12.00 14.66 -16.06
N ARG A 104 -10.76 14.21 -16.29
CA ARG A 104 -9.84 13.85 -15.22
C ARG A 104 -9.50 15.05 -14.34
N THR A 105 -9.20 16.19 -14.94
CA THR A 105 -8.88 17.42 -14.22
C THR A 105 -10.06 17.84 -13.34
N GLY A 106 -11.28 17.81 -13.88
CA GLY A 106 -12.50 18.10 -13.13
C GLY A 106 -12.71 17.17 -11.94
N TYR A 107 -12.58 15.85 -12.15
CA TYR A 107 -12.73 14.87 -11.06
C TYR A 107 -11.65 15.03 -9.97
N VAL A 108 -10.37 15.13 -10.36
CA VAL A 108 -9.26 15.28 -9.39
C VAL A 108 -9.38 16.62 -8.64
N ALA A 109 -9.72 17.71 -9.33
CA ALA A 109 -9.93 19.00 -8.70
C ALA A 109 -11.09 18.94 -7.68
N LEU A 110 -12.20 18.27 -8.03
CA LEU A 110 -13.34 18.09 -7.11
C LEU A 110 -12.95 17.25 -5.89
N LEU A 111 -12.13 16.21 -6.07
CA LEU A 111 -11.62 15.38 -4.97
C LEU A 111 -10.70 16.19 -4.05
N VAL A 112 -9.72 16.90 -4.59
CA VAL A 112 -8.77 17.74 -3.83
C VAL A 112 -9.51 18.85 -3.08
N TRP A 113 -10.46 19.51 -3.74
CA TRP A 113 -11.32 20.52 -3.13
C TRP A 113 -12.20 19.95 -2.02
N GLY A 114 -12.77 18.75 -2.24
CA GLY A 114 -13.56 18.03 -1.24
C GLY A 114 -12.75 17.66 0.01
N GLN A 115 -11.48 17.26 -0.15
CA GLN A 115 -10.57 17.04 0.97
C GLN A 115 -10.25 18.35 1.70
N GLY A 116 -9.93 19.42 0.96
CA GLY A 116 -9.66 20.74 1.53
C GLY A 116 -10.80 21.28 2.40
N ARG A 117 -12.07 21.01 2.02
CA ARG A 117 -13.25 21.37 2.83
C ARG A 117 -13.46 20.49 4.06
N ARG A 118 -13.04 19.22 4.03
CA ARG A 118 -13.15 18.29 5.17
C ARG A 118 -12.14 18.60 6.28
N LEU A 119 -11.10 19.38 5.98
CA LEU A 119 -10.09 19.90 6.92
C LEU A 119 -10.58 21.12 7.73
N HIS A 120 -11.84 21.15 8.15
CA HIS A 120 -12.37 22.29 8.92
C HIS A 120 -11.78 22.30 10.35
N PRO A 121 -11.17 23.41 10.82
CA PRO A 121 -10.46 23.49 12.11
C PRO A 121 -11.35 23.15 13.33
N ARG A 122 -12.66 23.37 13.22
CA ARG A 122 -13.68 23.03 14.22
C ARG A 122 -13.77 21.52 14.56
N ARG A 123 -13.41 20.62 13.64
CA ARG A 123 -13.47 19.17 13.89
C ARG A 123 -12.33 18.70 14.80
N THR A 124 -11.15 19.32 14.68
CA THR A 124 -10.03 19.11 15.63
C THR A 124 -10.39 19.52 17.02
N GLN A 125 -10.96 20.73 17.17
CA GLN A 125 -11.25 21.27 18.50
C GLN A 125 -12.21 20.34 19.24
N ARG A 126 -13.17 19.76 18.52
CA ARG A 126 -14.06 18.73 19.08
C ARG A 126 -13.34 17.43 19.42
N LEU A 127 -12.43 16.93 18.58
CA LEU A 127 -11.72 15.67 18.81
C LEU A 127 -10.68 15.79 19.94
N ASN A 128 -9.94 16.91 20.01
CA ASN A 128 -9.06 17.21 21.12
C ASN A 128 -9.86 17.33 22.42
N ALA A 129 -10.98 18.07 22.43
CA ALA A 129 -11.85 18.15 23.61
C ALA A 129 -12.46 16.80 24.02
N ILE A 130 -12.62 15.85 23.09
CA ILE A 130 -13.05 14.49 23.40
C ILE A 130 -11.89 13.67 23.98
N SER A 131 -10.67 13.82 23.46
CA SER A 131 -9.48 13.18 24.01
C SER A 131 -9.22 13.67 25.43
N ASP A 132 -9.21 15.00 25.63
CA ASP A 132 -9.00 15.63 26.94
C ASP A 132 -10.03 15.14 27.97
N ARG A 133 -11.31 15.02 27.56
CA ARG A 133 -12.36 14.43 28.42
C ARG A 133 -12.13 12.97 28.77
N ILE A 134 -11.53 12.18 27.88
CA ILE A 134 -11.27 10.77 28.14
C ILE A 134 -10.10 10.63 29.10
N ASP A 135 -9.06 11.45 28.93
CA ASP A 135 -7.94 11.50 29.86
C ASP A 135 -8.41 11.95 31.26
N GLU A 136 -9.35 12.89 31.35
CA GLU A 136 -10.04 13.27 32.60
C GLU A 136 -10.87 12.11 33.19
N ILE A 137 -11.58 11.34 32.37
CA ILE A 137 -12.37 10.17 32.82
C ILE A 137 -11.45 9.03 33.31
N GLU A 138 -10.29 8.84 32.68
CA GLU A 138 -9.28 7.86 33.08
C GLU A 138 -8.63 8.24 34.41
N ALA A 139 -8.28 9.53 34.56
CA ALA A 139 -7.69 10.06 35.80
C ALA A 139 -8.66 9.98 37.00
N GLY A 140 -9.97 10.04 36.75
CA GLY A 140 -10.99 9.95 37.80
C GLY A 140 -11.29 8.53 38.30
N GLY A 141 -10.89 7.50 37.56
CA GLY A 141 -11.12 6.10 37.92
C GLY A 141 -12.61 5.68 37.95
N PRO A 142 -12.88 4.39 38.21
CA PRO A 142 -14.24 3.83 38.18
C PRO A 142 -15.15 4.36 39.29
N GLU A 143 -14.60 4.89 40.39
CA GLU A 143 -15.38 5.41 41.53
C GLU A 143 -16.01 6.79 41.23
N GLN A 144 -15.38 7.61 40.40
CA GLN A 144 -15.86 8.97 40.12
C GLN A 144 -17.03 9.01 39.12
N TYR A 145 -17.17 7.98 38.28
CA TYR A 145 -18.23 7.86 37.26
C TYR A 145 -19.21 6.69 37.50
N GLY A 146 -19.04 5.95 38.59
CA GLY A 146 -20.00 4.94 39.02
C GLY A 146 -21.33 5.58 39.37
N ASP A 147 -22.32 5.44 38.49
CA ASP A 147 -23.71 5.79 38.78
C ASP A 147 -24.19 5.06 40.05
N ARG A 148 -25.08 5.69 40.82
CA ARG A 148 -25.51 5.39 42.22
C ARG A 148 -26.11 4.00 42.49
N GLY A 149 -25.77 2.95 41.74
CA GLY A 149 -26.24 1.59 41.99
C GLY A 149 -25.59 0.49 41.17
N ARG A 150 -24.52 0.74 40.40
CA ARG A 150 -23.81 -0.30 39.65
C ARG A 150 -22.30 -0.22 39.90
N HIS A 151 -21.77 -1.14 40.70
CA HIS A 151 -20.33 -1.38 40.76
C HIS A 151 -19.85 -1.90 39.40
N ILE A 152 -19.16 -1.05 38.65
CA ILE A 152 -18.42 -1.47 37.47
C ILE A 152 -17.13 -2.09 37.99
N THR A 153 -16.90 -3.37 37.71
CA THR A 153 -15.61 -4.01 38.02
C THR A 153 -14.49 -3.33 37.23
N GLU A 154 -13.33 -3.18 37.86
CA GLU A 154 -12.14 -2.53 37.30
C GLU A 154 -11.72 -3.17 35.96
N ALA A 155 -11.83 -4.50 35.86
CA ALA A 155 -11.58 -5.24 34.62
C ALA A 155 -12.60 -4.97 33.50
N GLY A 156 -13.84 -4.58 33.84
CA GLY A 156 -14.89 -4.18 32.89
C GLY A 156 -14.73 -2.72 32.44
N TRP A 157 -14.31 -1.84 33.35
CA TRP A 157 -13.92 -0.46 33.10
C TRP A 157 -12.75 -0.38 32.11
N ASN A 158 -11.67 -1.10 32.39
CA ASN A 158 -10.48 -1.14 31.55
C ASN A 158 -10.78 -1.69 30.15
N ARG A 159 -11.65 -2.69 30.02
CA ARG A 159 -12.09 -3.21 28.70
C ARG A 159 -12.92 -2.20 27.91
N ARG A 160 -13.79 -1.44 28.57
CA ARG A 160 -14.60 -0.38 27.93
C ARG A 160 -13.74 0.82 27.50
N LEU A 161 -12.85 1.29 28.36
CA LEU A 161 -11.90 2.36 28.01
C LEU A 161 -10.96 1.94 26.89
N ALA A 162 -10.41 0.73 26.94
CA ALA A 162 -9.52 0.23 25.88
C ALA A 162 -10.22 0.13 24.51
N SER A 163 -11.50 -0.24 24.49
CA SER A 163 -12.28 -0.29 23.25
C SER A 163 -12.70 1.10 22.75
N PHE A 164 -12.98 2.05 23.65
CA PHE A 164 -13.29 3.44 23.32
C PHE A 164 -12.05 4.20 22.82
N ARG A 165 -10.91 4.03 23.48
CA ARG A 165 -9.59 4.56 23.08
C ARG A 165 -9.20 4.08 21.68
N ARG A 166 -9.37 2.79 21.38
CA ARG A 166 -9.10 2.24 20.02
C ARG A 166 -9.96 2.89 18.94
N ARG A 167 -11.22 3.23 19.22
CA ARG A 167 -12.11 3.88 18.24
C ARG A 167 -11.71 5.33 18.00
N ILE A 168 -11.35 6.04 19.06
CA ILE A 168 -11.01 7.46 18.99
C ILE A 168 -9.58 7.68 18.47
N SER A 169 -8.63 6.82 18.83
CA SER A 169 -7.27 6.83 18.27
C SER A 169 -7.28 6.65 16.75
N ARG A 170 -8.13 5.76 16.23
CA ARG A 170 -8.32 5.58 14.78
C ARG A 170 -8.89 6.84 14.12
N ALA A 171 -9.94 7.42 14.70
CA ALA A 171 -10.58 8.63 14.16
C ALA A 171 -9.67 9.88 14.21
N MET A 172 -8.85 10.02 15.24
CA MET A 172 -7.85 11.09 15.36
C MET A 172 -6.66 10.89 14.42
N SER A 173 -6.23 9.64 14.23
CA SER A 173 -5.08 9.34 13.39
C SER A 173 -5.35 9.54 11.90
N ASP A 174 -6.54 9.12 11.42
CA ASP A 174 -6.95 9.42 10.06
C ASP A 174 -6.93 10.94 9.80
N LEU A 175 -7.41 11.73 10.76
CA LEU A 175 -7.41 13.18 10.65
C LEU A 175 -5.99 13.79 10.61
N ASN A 176 -5.06 13.26 11.41
CA ASN A 176 -3.66 13.70 11.41
C ASN A 176 -2.95 13.34 10.11
N TYR A 177 -3.21 12.16 9.54
CA TYR A 177 -2.70 11.76 8.23
C TYR A 177 -3.18 12.70 7.10
N TYR A 178 -4.49 12.99 7.05
CA TYR A 178 -5.04 13.93 6.06
C TYR A 178 -4.57 15.39 6.24
N ARG A 179 -4.08 15.75 7.43
CA ARG A 179 -3.50 17.08 7.72
C ARG A 179 -2.04 17.20 7.37
N ALA A 180 -1.30 16.12 7.53
CA ALA A 180 0.13 16.11 7.34
C ALA A 180 0.49 16.10 5.84
N ALA A 181 -0.37 15.56 4.98
CA ALA A 181 -0.21 15.59 3.53
C ALA A 181 -1.45 16.16 2.81
N PRO A 182 -1.75 17.46 2.92
CA PRO A 182 -2.80 18.06 2.11
C PRO A 182 -2.36 17.98 0.65
N LEU A 183 -3.08 17.23 -0.18
CA LEU A 183 -2.85 17.19 -1.61
C LEU A 183 -3.00 18.60 -2.16
N GLY A 184 -1.88 19.30 -2.37
CA GLY A 184 -1.88 20.64 -2.91
C GLY A 184 -2.32 20.64 -4.37
N TRP A 185 -2.61 21.82 -4.91
CA TRP A 185 -2.88 21.96 -6.35
C TRP A 185 -1.72 21.46 -7.23
N LYS A 186 -0.48 21.51 -6.70
CA LYS A 186 0.71 20.93 -7.34
C LYS A 186 0.62 19.39 -7.41
N HIS A 187 0.34 18.72 -6.29
CA HIS A 187 0.14 17.26 -6.25
C HIS A 187 -1.06 16.83 -7.09
N GLY A 188 -2.16 17.60 -7.06
CA GLY A 188 -3.33 17.38 -7.91
C GLY A 188 -2.97 17.42 -9.40
N THR A 189 -2.18 18.42 -9.82
CA THR A 189 -1.67 18.50 -11.21
C THR A 189 -0.82 17.29 -11.57
N ILE A 190 0.06 16.84 -10.68
CA ILE A 190 0.88 15.64 -10.90
C ILE A 190 -0.01 14.40 -11.05
N ILE A 191 -1.02 14.22 -10.19
CA ILE A 191 -1.96 13.08 -10.25
C ILE A 191 -2.73 13.06 -11.58
N VAL A 192 -3.15 14.23 -12.08
CA VAL A 192 -3.82 14.34 -13.38
C VAL A 192 -2.89 13.92 -14.51
N TRP A 193 -1.63 14.36 -14.46
CA TRP A 193 -0.63 14.15 -15.50
C TRP A 193 0.02 12.75 -15.46
N SER A 194 0.12 12.13 -14.29
CA SER A 194 0.72 10.81 -14.09
C SER A 194 -0.18 9.67 -14.52
N GLY A 195 -1.47 9.91 -14.75
CA GLY A 195 -2.42 8.90 -15.21
C GLY A 195 -2.23 8.51 -16.68
N MET A 196 -1.06 7.99 -17.04
CA MET A 196 -0.80 7.51 -18.40
C MET A 196 -1.85 6.46 -18.76
N ARG A 197 -2.52 6.62 -19.92
CA ARG A 197 -3.46 5.62 -20.41
C ARG A 197 -2.65 4.44 -20.92
N GLY A 198 -2.77 3.34 -20.18
CA GLY A 198 -2.00 2.13 -20.44
C GLY A 198 -2.73 1.11 -21.30
N VAL A 199 -2.26 -0.11 -21.14
CA VAL A 199 -2.66 -1.34 -21.81
C VAL A 199 -4.15 -1.64 -21.69
N VAL A 200 -4.78 -1.28 -20.56
CA VAL A 200 -6.20 -1.59 -20.32
C VAL A 200 -7.14 -0.97 -21.36
N THR A 201 -6.85 0.26 -21.82
CA THR A 201 -7.69 0.90 -22.85
C THR A 201 -7.56 0.17 -24.19
N LEU A 202 -6.36 -0.30 -24.52
CA LEU A 202 -6.08 -1.04 -25.75
C LEU A 202 -6.69 -2.43 -25.71
N ALA A 203 -6.51 -3.15 -24.59
CA ALA A 203 -7.12 -4.45 -24.36
C ALA A 203 -8.65 -4.36 -24.44
N ALA A 204 -9.26 -3.35 -23.83
CA ALA A 204 -10.71 -3.13 -23.91
C ALA A 204 -11.16 -2.86 -25.35
N ALA A 205 -10.43 -2.05 -26.13
CA ALA A 205 -10.77 -1.83 -27.53
C ALA A 205 -10.73 -3.12 -28.37
N GLN A 206 -9.83 -4.05 -28.03
CA GLN A 206 -9.74 -5.35 -28.71
C GLN A 206 -10.89 -6.30 -28.38
N THR A 207 -11.57 -6.12 -27.25
CA THR A 207 -12.78 -6.91 -26.91
C THR A 207 -13.99 -6.57 -27.78
N LEU A 208 -13.90 -5.54 -28.64
CA LEU A 208 -14.96 -5.21 -29.59
C LEU A 208 -15.21 -6.38 -30.55
N PRO A 209 -16.49 -6.78 -30.76
CA PRO A 209 -16.86 -7.83 -31.71
C PRO A 209 -16.26 -7.60 -33.11
N ALA A 210 -15.91 -8.68 -33.80
CA ALA A 210 -15.26 -8.61 -35.11
C ALA A 210 -16.13 -7.91 -36.18
N ASP A 211 -17.45 -8.02 -36.03
CA ASP A 211 -18.48 -7.42 -36.88
C ASP A 211 -18.85 -5.99 -36.47
N ALA A 212 -18.22 -5.44 -35.42
CA ALA A 212 -18.53 -4.09 -34.95
C ALA A 212 -18.28 -3.05 -36.07
N PRO A 213 -19.22 -2.12 -36.30
CA PRO A 213 -19.05 -1.07 -37.29
C PRO A 213 -17.78 -0.26 -37.00
N SER A 214 -16.96 -0.05 -38.03
CA SER A 214 -15.75 0.76 -37.94
C SER A 214 -14.77 0.28 -36.85
N ARG A 215 -14.71 -1.04 -36.56
CA ARG A 215 -13.82 -1.63 -35.56
C ARG A 215 -12.37 -1.17 -35.70
N HIS A 216 -11.78 -1.30 -36.89
CA HIS A 216 -10.40 -0.86 -37.14
C HIS A 216 -10.19 0.63 -36.87
N PHE A 217 -11.19 1.47 -37.18
CA PHE A 217 -11.14 2.90 -36.90
C PHE A 217 -11.21 3.21 -35.39
N LEU A 218 -12.07 2.52 -34.64
CA LEU A 218 -12.16 2.68 -33.18
C LEU A 218 -10.88 2.22 -32.48
N ILE A 219 -10.30 1.10 -32.94
CA ILE A 219 -9.02 0.60 -32.43
C ILE A 219 -7.90 1.58 -32.78
N PHE A 220 -7.89 2.14 -34.00
CA PHE A 220 -6.94 3.20 -34.39
C PHE A 220 -7.02 4.41 -33.44
N VAL A 221 -8.23 4.90 -33.15
CA VAL A 221 -8.43 6.02 -32.23
C VAL A 221 -7.96 5.67 -30.82
N ALA A 222 -8.33 4.49 -30.30
CA ALA A 222 -7.89 4.03 -28.98
C ALA A 222 -6.36 3.92 -28.90
N PHE A 223 -5.74 3.38 -29.94
CA PHE A 223 -4.29 3.29 -30.07
C PHE A 223 -3.63 4.66 -30.12
N ALA A 224 -4.11 5.56 -30.97
CA ALA A 224 -3.57 6.92 -31.09
C ALA A 224 -3.67 7.70 -29.77
N VAL A 225 -4.78 7.55 -29.03
CA VAL A 225 -4.95 8.13 -27.69
C VAL A 225 -3.94 7.54 -26.70
N ALA A 226 -3.78 6.22 -26.67
CA ALA A 226 -2.84 5.56 -25.76
C ALA A 226 -1.39 5.95 -26.08
N LEU A 227 -0.98 5.91 -27.35
CA LEU A 227 0.36 6.30 -27.78
C LEU A 227 0.65 7.78 -27.49
N THR A 228 -0.30 8.66 -27.79
CA THR A 228 -0.17 10.10 -27.48
C THR A 228 -0.04 10.32 -25.98
N SER A 229 -0.85 9.63 -25.17
CA SER A 229 -0.76 9.68 -23.72
C SER A 229 0.59 9.20 -23.20
N LEU A 230 1.08 8.04 -23.66
CA LEU A 230 2.36 7.47 -23.23
C LEU A 230 3.55 8.35 -23.64
N MET A 231 3.59 8.80 -24.89
CA MET A 231 4.67 9.65 -25.39
C MET A 231 4.60 11.04 -24.75
N LEU A 232 3.47 11.74 -24.88
CA LEU A 232 3.38 13.11 -24.39
C LEU A 232 3.48 13.15 -22.86
N GLN A 233 2.69 12.38 -22.12
CA GLN A 233 2.69 12.44 -20.66
C GLN A 233 3.93 11.75 -20.06
N GLY A 234 4.38 10.63 -20.63
CA GLY A 234 5.56 9.91 -20.14
C GLY A 234 6.84 10.74 -20.23
N PHE A 235 7.09 11.40 -21.37
CA PHE A 235 8.27 12.26 -21.52
C PHE A 235 8.13 13.62 -20.80
N THR A 236 6.92 14.15 -20.65
CA THR A 236 6.72 15.46 -19.99
C THR A 236 6.62 15.38 -18.47
N LEU A 237 6.28 14.23 -17.88
CA LEU A 237 6.13 14.09 -16.43
C LEU A 237 7.40 14.47 -15.65
N PRO A 238 8.62 13.99 -15.98
CA PRO A 238 9.83 14.37 -15.26
C PRO A 238 10.15 15.87 -15.36
N ALA A 239 9.79 16.52 -16.47
CA ALA A 239 9.94 17.96 -16.65
C ALA A 239 8.90 18.73 -15.83
N LEU A 240 7.65 18.27 -15.83
CA LEU A 240 6.56 18.86 -15.06
C LEU A 240 6.83 18.80 -13.55
N VAL A 241 7.30 17.67 -13.06
CA VAL A 241 7.68 17.50 -11.64
C VAL A 241 8.78 18.49 -11.25
N ARG A 242 9.81 18.65 -12.09
CA ARG A 242 10.88 19.64 -11.90
C ARG A 242 10.36 21.07 -11.92
N LEU A 243 9.44 21.39 -12.83
CA LEU A 243 8.86 22.72 -12.99
C LEU A 243 7.99 23.13 -11.79
N LEU A 244 7.16 22.22 -11.28
CA LEU A 244 6.24 22.52 -10.19
C LEU A 244 6.95 22.72 -8.85
N ARG A 245 8.26 22.41 -8.75
CA ARG A 245 9.06 22.49 -7.52
C ARG A 245 8.22 22.04 -6.33
N VAL A 246 7.69 20.82 -6.43
CA VAL A 246 7.02 20.21 -5.28
C VAL A 246 8.10 20.03 -4.24
N SER A 247 7.98 20.76 -3.12
CA SER A 247 8.91 20.66 -2.01
C SER A 247 8.77 19.26 -1.43
N ASN A 248 9.54 18.31 -1.98
CA ASN A 248 9.66 16.97 -1.43
C ASN A 248 10.21 17.02 -0.02
N GLU A 249 10.90 18.09 0.39
CA GLU A 249 11.50 18.21 1.71
C GLU A 249 10.47 18.06 2.84
N ASP A 250 9.31 18.71 2.76
CA ASP A 250 8.29 18.63 3.82
C ASP A 250 7.64 17.23 3.87
N ASP A 251 7.27 16.69 2.70
CA ASP A 251 6.67 15.35 2.58
C ASP A 251 7.68 14.25 2.98
N GLU A 252 8.94 14.38 2.58
CA GLU A 252 10.00 13.42 2.87
C GLU A 252 10.44 13.50 4.33
N ASN A 253 10.54 14.68 4.92
CA ASN A 253 10.80 14.85 6.35
C ASN A 253 9.66 14.28 7.19
N LEU A 254 8.40 14.48 6.77
CA LEU A 254 7.25 13.84 7.41
C LEU A 254 7.37 12.32 7.36
N VAL A 255 7.57 11.74 6.18
CA VAL A 255 7.72 10.28 6.02
C VAL A 255 8.88 9.74 6.84
N ARG A 256 10.04 10.40 6.83
CA ARG A 256 11.20 10.02 7.66
C ARG A 256 10.88 10.10 9.15
N SER A 257 10.18 11.14 9.59
CA SER A 257 9.80 11.29 11.01
C SER A 257 8.81 10.20 11.45
N GLU A 258 7.87 9.81 10.59
CA GLU A 258 6.96 8.68 10.83
C GLU A 258 7.72 7.37 10.89
N GLN A 259 8.65 7.14 9.96
CA GLN A 259 9.52 5.96 9.94
C GLN A 259 10.34 5.85 11.23
N GLN A 260 10.94 6.96 11.68
CA GLN A 260 11.71 6.99 12.94
C GLN A 260 10.83 6.73 14.16
N ARG A 261 9.58 7.23 14.19
CA ARG A 261 8.62 6.93 15.26
C ARG A 261 8.23 5.45 15.25
N LEU A 262 7.95 4.89 14.08
CA LEU A 262 7.60 3.47 13.93
C LEU A 262 8.78 2.56 14.32
N ALA A 263 10.00 2.92 13.90
CA ALA A 263 11.22 2.20 14.27
C ALA A 263 11.45 2.21 15.78
N ARG A 264 11.22 3.34 16.46
CA ARG A 264 11.31 3.44 17.92
C ARG A 264 10.30 2.54 18.64
N GLU A 265 9.05 2.52 18.20
CA GLU A 265 8.01 1.63 18.76
C GLU A 265 8.37 0.15 18.61
N MET A 266 8.84 -0.26 17.43
CA MET A 266 9.28 -1.64 17.18
C MET A 266 10.52 -1.99 18.00
N HIS A 267 11.48 -1.07 18.12
CA HIS A 267 12.69 -1.26 18.90
C HIS A 267 12.38 -1.38 20.40
N GLN A 268 11.50 -0.53 20.93
CA GLN A 268 11.06 -0.58 22.32
C GLN A 268 10.35 -1.90 22.65
N ALA A 269 9.48 -2.39 21.76
CA ALA A 269 8.85 -3.70 21.93
C ALA A 269 9.87 -4.84 21.97
N ALA A 270 10.91 -4.76 21.12
CA ALA A 270 11.99 -5.73 21.11
C ALA A 270 12.84 -5.70 22.39
N LEU A 271 13.13 -4.51 22.95
CA LEU A 271 13.81 -4.36 24.23
C LEU A 271 12.99 -4.92 25.39
N MET A 272 11.69 -4.62 25.44
CA MET A 272 10.77 -5.16 26.46
C MET A 272 10.71 -6.69 26.41
N ALA A 273 10.64 -7.28 25.22
CA ALA A 273 10.62 -8.72 25.07
C ALA A 273 11.93 -9.39 25.52
N ALA A 274 13.07 -8.71 25.29
CA ALA A 274 14.39 -9.16 25.73
C ALA A 274 14.53 -9.09 27.26
N ASP A 275 14.05 -8.02 27.89
CA ASP A 275 14.11 -7.81 29.35
C ASP A 275 13.18 -8.76 30.12
N ASP A 276 11.99 -9.04 29.59
CA ASP A 276 11.02 -9.98 30.17
C ASP A 276 11.44 -11.46 29.99
N GLY A 277 12.54 -11.75 29.29
CA GLY A 277 12.99 -13.11 29.02
C GLY A 277 12.00 -13.93 28.17
N SER A 278 11.05 -13.27 27.51
CA SER A 278 9.96 -13.88 26.73
C SER A 278 10.40 -14.44 25.37
N LEU A 279 11.67 -14.22 24.99
CA LEU A 279 12.21 -14.64 23.70
C LEU A 279 12.48 -16.14 23.66
N THR A 280 12.02 -16.79 22.59
CA THR A 280 12.25 -18.21 22.33
C THR A 280 12.95 -18.41 20.99
N ARG A 281 13.78 -19.45 20.91
CA ARG A 281 14.38 -19.96 19.68
C ARG A 281 13.34 -20.44 18.67
N ARG A 282 13.78 -20.79 17.46
CA ARG A 282 12.88 -21.26 16.39
C ARG A 282 12.19 -22.59 16.75
N ASP A 283 12.88 -23.44 17.50
CA ASP A 283 12.40 -24.73 18.02
C ASP A 283 11.51 -24.59 19.28
N GLY A 284 11.35 -23.37 19.81
CA GLY A 284 10.59 -23.09 21.02
C GLY A 284 11.40 -23.24 22.32
N SER A 285 12.69 -23.58 22.25
CA SER A 285 13.56 -23.61 23.43
C SER A 285 13.87 -22.19 23.93
N PRO A 286 14.03 -21.99 25.25
CA PRO A 286 14.43 -20.70 25.79
C PRO A 286 15.91 -20.41 25.49
N PHE A 287 16.25 -19.14 25.31
CA PHE A 287 17.66 -18.73 25.31
C PHE A 287 18.25 -18.93 26.72
N ALA A 288 19.53 -19.30 26.79
CA ALA A 288 20.23 -19.33 28.07
C ALA A 288 20.24 -17.93 28.69
N ALA A 289 19.89 -17.81 29.98
CA ALA A 289 19.81 -16.52 30.68
C ALA A 289 21.14 -15.72 30.61
N GLU A 290 22.27 -16.43 30.65
CA GLU A 290 23.61 -15.87 30.54
C GLU A 290 23.90 -15.28 29.14
N PHE A 291 23.30 -15.84 28.09
CA PHE A 291 23.43 -15.35 26.72
C PHE A 291 22.59 -14.08 26.49
N THR A 292 21.39 -14.01 27.09
CA THR A 292 20.51 -12.82 26.97
C THR A 292 21.11 -11.60 27.67
N GLU A 293 21.77 -11.81 28.81
CA GLU A 293 22.42 -10.77 29.61
C GLU A 293 23.71 -10.22 28.93
N ARG A 294 24.48 -11.08 28.26
CA ARG A 294 25.73 -10.70 27.56
C ARG A 294 25.52 -10.04 26.19
N VAL A 295 24.47 -10.42 25.47
CA VAL A 295 24.31 -10.03 24.05
C VAL A 295 23.47 -8.77 23.87
N GLY A 296 22.71 -8.35 24.89
CA GLY A 296 21.99 -7.07 24.91
C GLY A 296 22.83 -5.85 24.48
N PRO A 297 24.09 -5.71 24.94
CA PRO A 297 25.00 -4.63 24.50
C PRO A 297 25.79 -4.92 23.21
N LEU A 298 25.88 -6.17 22.74
CA LEU A 298 26.86 -6.58 21.72
C LEU A 298 26.42 -6.33 20.26
N PHE A 299 25.31 -5.61 20.06
CA PHE A 299 24.74 -5.31 18.74
C PHE A 299 25.66 -4.54 17.76
N LEU A 300 26.86 -4.13 18.18
CA LEU A 300 27.76 -3.26 17.42
C LEU A 300 29.16 -3.83 17.13
N GLN A 301 29.49 -5.07 17.52
CA GLN A 301 30.81 -5.64 17.26
C GLN A 301 30.73 -6.95 16.48
N SER A 302 30.99 -6.86 15.17
CA SER A 302 31.36 -7.99 14.33
C SER A 302 32.84 -8.29 14.52
N GLY A 303 33.13 -9.19 15.47
CA GLY A 303 34.41 -9.91 15.60
C GLY A 303 34.12 -11.41 15.64
N GLU A 304 35.10 -12.23 15.25
CA GLU A 304 35.08 -13.70 15.16
C GLU A 304 34.48 -14.34 16.43
N ALA A 305 33.17 -14.60 16.42
CA ALA A 305 32.51 -15.42 17.42
C ALA A 305 32.65 -16.89 17.02
N GLU A 306 32.76 -17.80 18.00
CA GLU A 306 32.71 -19.24 17.74
C GLU A 306 31.42 -19.59 16.98
N ASP A 307 31.44 -20.63 16.13
CA ASP A 307 30.30 -20.98 15.25
C ASP A 307 28.98 -21.18 16.03
N GLU A 308 29.07 -21.69 17.27
CA GLU A 308 27.92 -21.90 18.15
C GLU A 308 27.36 -20.58 18.73
N GLU A 309 28.23 -19.66 19.17
CA GLU A 309 27.81 -18.30 19.58
C GLU A 309 27.26 -17.50 18.40
N ALA A 310 27.83 -17.67 17.20
CA ALA A 310 27.36 -17.02 15.99
C ALA A 310 25.93 -17.48 15.61
N ARG A 311 25.63 -18.79 15.76
CA ARG A 311 24.27 -19.33 15.57
C ARG A 311 23.29 -18.77 16.58
N ASP A 312 23.63 -18.78 17.87
CA ASP A 312 22.74 -18.25 18.91
C ASP A 312 22.43 -16.74 18.70
N ILE A 313 23.39 -15.96 18.20
CA ILE A 313 23.17 -14.56 17.82
C ILE A 313 22.17 -14.43 16.67
N LEU A 314 22.28 -15.29 15.65
CA LEU A 314 21.36 -15.31 14.51
C LEU A 314 19.94 -15.72 14.94
N GLU A 315 19.81 -16.72 15.81
CA GLU A 315 18.53 -17.14 16.39
C GLU A 315 17.88 -16.04 17.23
N LEU A 316 18.66 -15.34 18.06
CA LEU A 316 18.18 -14.19 18.82
C LEU A 316 17.69 -13.07 17.90
N ARG A 317 18.41 -12.79 16.80
CA ARG A 317 17.98 -11.81 15.79
C ARG A 317 16.63 -12.21 15.17
N LEU A 318 16.41 -13.49 14.85
CA LEU A 318 15.12 -13.96 14.35
C LEU A 318 13.99 -13.77 15.38
N ALA A 319 14.24 -14.08 16.64
CA ALA A 319 13.26 -13.87 17.72
C ALA A 319 12.88 -12.39 17.84
N LEU A 320 13.85 -11.49 17.80
CA LEU A 320 13.59 -10.04 17.83
C LEU A 320 12.86 -9.54 16.59
N ILE A 321 13.16 -10.08 15.39
CA ILE A 321 12.42 -9.76 14.17
C ILE A 321 10.95 -10.21 14.29
N ARG A 322 10.68 -11.37 14.90
CA ARG A 322 9.31 -11.85 15.16
C ARG A 322 8.55 -10.87 16.04
N VAL A 323 9.12 -10.43 17.17
CA VAL A 323 8.52 -9.43 18.07
C VAL A 323 8.25 -8.11 17.35
N ARG A 324 9.23 -7.61 16.57
CA ARG A 324 9.06 -6.37 15.79
C ARG A 324 7.94 -6.49 14.76
N ARG A 325 7.80 -7.65 14.10
CA ARG A 325 6.72 -7.91 13.15
C ARG A 325 5.36 -7.94 13.84
N GLU A 326 5.23 -8.62 14.97
CA GLU A 326 3.98 -8.66 15.73
C GLU A 326 3.55 -7.24 16.13
N ARG A 327 4.49 -6.45 16.67
CA ARG A 327 4.24 -5.04 16.98
C ARG A 327 3.82 -4.23 15.76
N LEU A 328 4.48 -4.42 14.62
CA LEU A 328 4.12 -3.74 13.36
C LEU A 328 2.68 -4.09 12.92
N ILE A 329 2.28 -5.36 13.03
CA ILE A 329 0.92 -5.81 12.70
C ILE A 329 -0.10 -5.19 13.64
N GLU A 330 0.18 -5.11 14.94
CA GLU A 330 -0.69 -4.41 15.90
C GLU A 330 -0.87 -2.94 15.56
N LEU A 331 0.24 -2.24 15.28
CA LEU A 331 0.25 -0.83 14.92
C LEU A 331 -0.49 -0.56 13.60
N SER A 332 -0.44 -1.52 12.66
CA SER A 332 -1.16 -1.43 11.38
C SER A 332 -2.68 -1.35 11.55
N GLY A 333 -3.24 -1.98 12.58
CA GLY A 333 -4.68 -1.96 12.89
C GLY A 333 -5.15 -0.69 13.62
N GLY A 334 -4.21 0.19 14.01
CA GLY A 334 -4.48 1.40 14.80
C GLY A 334 -4.64 2.68 13.96
N GLY A 335 -4.27 2.65 12.69
CA GLY A 335 -4.26 3.82 11.80
C GLY A 335 -3.21 4.89 12.15
N GLN A 336 -2.36 4.64 13.17
CA GLN A 336 -1.40 5.58 13.76
C GLN A 336 -0.24 5.97 12.83
N PHE A 337 0.03 5.14 11.83
CA PHE A 337 1.15 5.29 10.90
C PHE A 337 0.65 5.21 9.46
N GLY A 338 1.25 6.00 8.58
CA GLY A 338 0.94 5.97 7.16
C GLY A 338 1.19 4.59 6.55
N SER A 339 0.35 4.20 5.59
CA SER A 339 0.47 2.91 4.91
C SER A 339 1.82 2.70 4.21
N ALA A 340 2.46 3.78 3.75
CA ALA A 340 3.79 3.74 3.16
C ALA A 340 4.88 3.39 4.18
N ALA A 341 4.85 3.98 5.38
CA ALA A 341 5.79 3.69 6.46
C ALA A 341 5.66 2.24 6.94
N LEU A 342 4.42 1.76 7.12
CA LEU A 342 4.14 0.38 7.52
C LEU A 342 4.63 -0.64 6.47
N ARG A 343 4.33 -0.41 5.18
CA ARG A 343 4.79 -1.28 4.09
C ARG A 343 6.32 -1.33 4.00
N ARG A 344 6.98 -0.19 4.20
CA ARG A 344 8.45 -0.10 4.16
C ARG A 344 9.08 -0.84 5.35
N ALA A 345 8.59 -0.60 6.56
CA ALA A 345 9.06 -1.32 7.75
C ALA A 345 8.88 -2.84 7.59
N LEU A 346 7.74 -3.30 7.04
CA LEU A 346 7.52 -4.73 6.78
C LEU A 346 8.54 -5.28 5.77
N ALA A 347 8.81 -4.55 4.69
CA ALA A 347 9.79 -4.95 3.69
C ALA A 347 11.23 -5.03 4.26
N GLU A 348 11.60 -4.09 5.14
CA GLU A 348 12.90 -4.09 5.82
C GLU A 348 13.03 -5.26 6.81
N LEU A 349 11.98 -5.58 7.58
CA LEU A 349 11.94 -6.76 8.45
C LEU A 349 12.00 -8.06 7.65
N ASP A 350 11.28 -8.14 6.53
CA ASP A 350 11.29 -9.31 5.65
C ASP A 350 12.68 -9.54 5.04
N ALA A 351 13.33 -8.48 4.53
CA ALA A 351 14.69 -8.57 4.03
C ALA A 351 15.70 -8.97 5.11
N SER A 352 15.55 -8.42 6.33
CA SER A 352 16.40 -8.77 7.47
C SER A 352 16.23 -10.22 7.89
N GLN A 353 14.99 -10.74 7.90
CA GLN A 353 14.72 -12.14 8.22
C GLN A 353 15.38 -13.07 7.19
N LEU A 354 15.13 -12.82 5.90
CA LEU A 354 15.71 -13.61 4.81
C LEU A 354 17.24 -13.66 4.88
N ASN A 355 17.88 -12.51 5.18
CA ASN A 355 19.34 -12.47 5.33
C ASN A 355 19.83 -13.35 6.49
N VAL A 356 19.14 -13.33 7.63
CA VAL A 356 19.51 -14.13 8.80
C VAL A 356 19.26 -15.62 8.56
N GLU A 357 18.14 -15.99 7.94
CA GLU A 357 17.82 -17.38 7.59
C GLU A 357 18.85 -17.96 6.60
N LEU A 358 19.23 -17.21 5.56
CA LEU A 358 20.28 -17.63 4.62
C LEU A 358 21.63 -17.87 5.31
N ARG A 359 21.96 -17.07 6.32
CA ARG A 359 23.20 -17.24 7.10
C ARG A 359 23.15 -18.45 8.01
N LEU A 360 21.99 -18.75 8.60
CA LEU A 360 21.79 -19.97 9.40
C LEU A 360 21.91 -21.21 8.52
N GLU A 361 21.27 -21.21 7.34
CA GLU A 361 21.35 -22.32 6.37
C GLU A 361 22.78 -22.55 5.86
N SER A 362 23.59 -21.50 5.73
CA SER A 362 25.01 -21.64 5.33
C SER A 362 25.93 -22.13 6.45
N ALA A 363 25.47 -22.09 7.70
CA ALA A 363 26.23 -22.53 8.85
C ALA A 363 25.98 -24.01 9.19
N ASP A 364 24.87 -24.59 8.70
CA ASP A 364 24.54 -26.03 8.70
C ASP A 364 25.24 -26.77 7.56
#